data_AF-A0A329SXX6-F1
#
_entry.id   AF-A0A329SXX6-F1
#
_cell.length_a   1.000
_cell.length_b   1.000
_cell.length_c   1.000
_cell.angle_alpha   90.00
_cell.angle_beta   90.00
_cell.angle_gamma   90.00
#
_symmetry.space_group_name_H-M   'P 1'
#
loop_
_entity.id
_entity.type
_entity.pdbx_description
1 polymer ?
#
loop_
_entity_poly.entity_id
_entity_poly.type
_entity_poly.pdbx_seq_one_letter_code
_entity_poly.pdbx_strand_id
1 'polypeptide(L)'
;MNVVTDSAFPYSSERTGRILTPLKDKGIDRILPSLRSSARTLRNTIISVRQAAEWGMGIMQKGYGRLDLPLPYDPELRGLRINNIVLLSCQDRPNLADSDYCRLVDGGAHG
;
A
#
# COMPACT_ATOMS: atom_id res chain seq x y z
N MET A 1 9.21 -13.31 1.83
CA MET A 1 8.39 -12.08 1.95
C MET A 1 7.14 -12.26 1.12
N ASN A 2 5.95 -11.97 1.64
CA ASN A 2 4.71 -11.95 0.85
C ASN A 2 4.58 -10.61 0.12
N VAL A 3 3.96 -10.60 -1.05
CA VAL A 3 3.82 -9.40 -1.88
C VAL A 3 2.34 -9.10 -2.06
N VAL A 4 1.92 -7.91 -1.61
CA VAL A 4 0.57 -7.39 -1.85
C VAL A 4 0.61 -6.69 -3.20
N THR A 5 0.00 -7.31 -4.20
CA THR A 5 0.04 -6.82 -5.59
C THR A 5 -1.28 -7.09 -6.29
N ASP A 6 -1.64 -6.26 -7.27
CA ASP A 6 -2.73 -6.59 -8.19
C ASP A 6 -2.32 -7.79 -9.07
N SER A 7 -3.31 -8.56 -9.51
CA SER A 7 -3.12 -9.79 -10.30
C SER A 7 -2.39 -9.57 -11.63
N ALA A 8 -2.25 -8.31 -12.07
CA ALA A 8 -1.60 -7.92 -13.32
C ALA A 8 -0.07 -7.72 -13.24
N PHE A 9 0.56 -7.96 -12.09
CA PHE A 9 2.03 -7.87 -12.00
C PHE A 9 2.72 -9.07 -12.67
N PRO A 10 3.88 -8.86 -13.34
CA PRO A 10 4.57 -9.93 -14.06
C PRO A 10 4.87 -11.12 -13.14
N TYR A 11 4.36 -12.26 -13.55
CA TYR A 11 4.45 -13.53 -12.83
C TYR A 11 5.86 -14.11 -13.00
N SER A 12 6.57 -14.30 -11.88
CA SER A 12 7.79 -15.12 -11.83
C SER A 12 7.53 -16.36 -10.97
N SER A 13 8.18 -17.48 -11.27
CA SER A 13 8.04 -18.74 -10.52
C SER A 13 8.34 -18.55 -9.03
N GLU A 14 9.28 -17.67 -8.70
CA GLU A 14 9.64 -17.28 -7.33
C GLU A 14 8.51 -16.58 -6.55
N ARG A 15 7.51 -16.01 -7.24
CA ARG A 15 6.35 -15.32 -6.64
C ARG A 15 5.10 -16.20 -6.50
N THR A 16 5.17 -17.47 -6.90
CA THR A 16 4.05 -18.41 -6.80
C THR A 16 3.57 -18.55 -5.35
N GLY A 17 2.27 -18.37 -5.12
CA GLY A 17 1.65 -18.48 -3.79
C GLY A 17 1.99 -17.33 -2.82
N ARG A 18 2.79 -16.34 -3.25
CA ARG A 18 3.19 -15.18 -2.42
C ARG A 18 2.35 -13.93 -2.67
N ILE A 19 1.53 -13.94 -3.73
CA ILE A 19 0.65 -12.83 -4.09
C ILE A 19 -0.61 -12.91 -3.22
N LEU A 20 -0.82 -11.87 -2.41
CA LEU A 20 -2.01 -11.75 -1.57
C LEU A 20 -3.04 -10.85 -2.28
N THR A 21 -4.16 -11.45 -2.68
CA THR A 21 -5.33 -10.74 -3.17
C THR A 21 -6.43 -10.73 -2.12
N PRO A 22 -7.10 -9.59 -1.88
CA PRO A 22 -8.18 -9.53 -0.92
C PRO A 22 -9.33 -10.44 -1.37
N LEU A 23 -9.87 -11.22 -0.43
CA LEU A 23 -10.97 -12.14 -0.71
C LEU A 23 -12.28 -11.35 -0.89
N LYS A 24 -13.12 -11.76 -1.86
CA LYS A 24 -14.47 -11.19 -2.04
C LYS A 24 -15.40 -11.61 -0.90
N ASP A 25 -16.43 -10.83 -0.62
CA ASP A 25 -17.43 -11.11 0.43
C ASP A 25 -18.01 -12.54 0.33
N LYS A 26 -18.43 -12.92 -0.88
CA LYS A 26 -18.93 -14.28 -1.17
C LYS A 26 -17.91 -15.39 -0.90
N GLY A 27 -16.61 -15.07 -0.94
CA GLY A 27 -15.54 -16.00 -0.58
C GLY A 27 -15.37 -16.13 0.93
N ILE A 28 -15.52 -15.04 1.67
CA ILE A 28 -15.46 -15.01 3.14
C ILE A 28 -16.64 -15.80 3.72
N ASP A 29 -17.83 -15.65 3.15
CA ASP A 29 -19.03 -16.36 3.65
C ASP A 29 -18.94 -17.89 3.44
N ARG A 30 -18.10 -18.35 2.50
CA ARG A 30 -17.83 -19.78 2.28
C ARG A 30 -16.79 -20.35 3.24
N ILE A 31 -16.06 -19.52 3.97
CA ILE A 31 -15.10 -19.94 5.00
C ILE A 31 -15.85 -20.35 6.27
N LEU A 32 -15.26 -21.29 7.01
CA LEU A 32 -15.74 -21.74 8.32
C LEU A 32 -16.10 -20.54 9.21
N PRO A 33 -17.29 -20.50 9.85
CA PRO A 33 -17.76 -19.33 10.59
C PRO A 33 -16.76 -18.75 11.60
N SER A 34 -16.01 -19.60 12.30
CA SER A 34 -14.99 -19.21 13.27
C SER A 34 -13.80 -18.45 12.68
N LEU A 35 -13.51 -18.62 11.39
CA LEU A 35 -12.37 -18.01 10.70
C LEU A 35 -12.77 -16.75 9.90
N ARG A 36 -14.07 -16.45 9.79
CA ARG A 36 -14.56 -15.32 8.99
C ARG A 36 -14.06 -13.97 9.50
N SER A 37 -13.99 -13.78 10.82
CA SER A 37 -13.46 -12.55 11.41
C SER A 37 -12.00 -12.31 11.03
N SER A 38 -11.16 -13.34 11.17
CA SER A 38 -9.75 -13.27 10.77
C SER A 38 -9.58 -13.03 9.26
N ALA A 39 -10.43 -13.68 8.44
CA ALA A 39 -10.42 -13.46 6.98
C ALA A 39 -10.82 -12.03 6.59
N ARG A 40 -11.77 -11.40 7.31
CA ARG A 40 -12.14 -9.99 7.13
C ARG A 40 -11.01 -9.05 7.55
N THR A 41 -10.36 -9.31 8.69
CA THR A 41 -9.19 -8.55 9.13
C THR A 41 -8.08 -8.60 8.08
N LEU A 42 -7.74 -9.79 7.58
CA LEU A 42 -6.73 -9.94 6.53
C LEU A 42 -7.11 -9.23 5.22
N ARG A 43 -8.39 -9.27 4.83
CA ARG A 43 -8.86 -8.52 3.66
C ARG A 43 -8.66 -7.02 3.86
N ASN A 44 -9.06 -6.49 5.02
CA ASN A 44 -8.97 -5.06 5.32
C ASN A 44 -7.52 -4.58 5.35
N THR A 45 -6.60 -5.38 5.92
CA THR A 45 -5.16 -5.06 5.88
C THR A 45 -4.61 -5.06 4.46
N ILE A 46 -4.99 -6.04 3.63
CA ILE A 46 -4.59 -6.07 2.21
C ILE A 46 -5.12 -4.84 1.45
N ILE A 47 -6.38 -4.45 1.67
CA ILE A 47 -6.97 -3.26 1.04
C ILE A 47 -6.25 -1.99 1.51
N SER A 48 -6.01 -1.86 2.82
CA SER A 48 -5.31 -0.72 3.41
C SER A 48 -3.90 -0.53 2.80
N VAL A 49 -3.10 -1.59 2.74
CA VAL A 49 -1.76 -1.56 2.15
C VAL A 49 -1.83 -1.15 0.67
N ARG A 50 -2.81 -1.66 -0.08
CA ARG A 50 -3.02 -1.26 -1.48
C ARG A 50 -3.36 0.22 -1.61
N GLN A 51 -4.31 0.74 -0.82
CA GLN A 51 -4.69 2.14 -0.86
C GLN A 51 -3.52 3.07 -0.52
N ALA A 52 -2.73 2.73 0.52
CA ALA A 52 -1.53 3.49 0.85
C ALA A 52 -0.53 3.54 -0.32
N ALA A 53 -0.31 2.40 -1.00
CA ALA A 53 0.57 2.33 -2.16
C ALA A 53 0.02 3.11 -3.38
N GLU A 54 -1.29 3.01 -3.65
CA GLU A 54 -1.98 3.76 -4.72
C GLU A 54 -1.90 5.27 -4.48
N TRP A 55 -2.13 5.73 -3.25
CA TRP A 55 -2.05 7.14 -2.88
C TRP A 55 -0.62 7.65 -2.97
N GLY A 56 0.36 6.90 -2.46
CA GLY A 56 1.77 7.24 -2.57
C GLY A 56 2.21 7.38 -4.04
N MET A 57 1.82 6.42 -4.89
CA MET A 57 2.09 6.47 -6.32
C MET A 57 1.42 7.66 -7.01
N GLY A 58 0.17 7.96 -6.66
CA GLY A 58 -0.58 9.11 -7.21
C GLY A 58 0.04 10.46 -6.86
N ILE A 59 0.54 10.62 -5.62
CA ILE A 59 1.27 11.83 -5.19
C ILE A 59 2.55 12.01 -6.01
N MET A 60 3.31 10.94 -6.22
CA MET A 60 4.54 11.00 -7.01
C MET A 60 4.25 11.37 -8.47
N GLN A 61 3.30 10.70 -9.12
CA GLN A 61 2.96 10.99 -10.52
C GLN A 61 2.46 12.43 -10.71
N LYS A 62 1.58 12.91 -9.84
CA LYS A 62 1.06 14.28 -9.92
C LYS A 62 2.12 15.33 -9.56
N GLY A 63 2.96 15.06 -8.57
CA GLY A 63 4.04 15.96 -8.16
C GLY A 63 5.06 16.17 -9.27
N TYR A 64 5.55 15.07 -9.85
CA TYR A 64 6.50 15.11 -10.97
C TYR A 64 5.87 15.67 -12.25
N GLY A 65 4.60 15.34 -12.54
CA GLY A 65 3.87 15.92 -13.67
C GLY A 65 3.69 17.44 -13.56
N ARG A 66 3.51 17.99 -12.35
CA ARG A 66 3.44 19.46 -12.13
C ARG A 66 4.79 20.15 -12.26
N LEU A 67 5.88 19.44 -11.99
CA LEU A 67 7.24 19.95 -12.12
C LEU A 67 7.79 19.81 -13.54
N ASP A 68 7.07 19.13 -14.43
CA ASP A 68 7.51 18.75 -15.78
C ASP A 68 8.86 18.01 -15.78
N LEU A 69 9.10 17.23 -14.72
CA LEU A 69 10.31 16.45 -14.53
C LEU A 69 9.97 14.96 -14.57
N PRO A 70 10.74 14.13 -15.28
CA PRO A 70 10.58 12.69 -15.19
C PRO A 70 11.14 12.17 -13.87
N LEU A 71 10.54 11.10 -13.34
CA LEU A 71 11.18 10.29 -12.31
C LEU A 71 12.45 9.66 -12.89
N PRO A 72 13.58 9.63 -12.14
CA PRO A 72 14.80 8.98 -12.60
C PRO A 72 14.54 7.50 -12.96
N TYR A 73 15.12 7.02 -14.06
CA TYR A 73 15.06 5.61 -14.44
C TYR A 73 15.95 4.72 -13.58
N ASP A 74 17.12 5.25 -13.20
CA ASP A 74 18.08 4.56 -12.33
C ASP A 74 17.39 4.17 -11.00
N PRO A 75 17.37 2.87 -10.64
CA PRO A 75 16.63 2.37 -9.49
C PRO A 75 17.19 2.86 -8.15
N GLU A 76 18.50 3.06 -8.02
CA GLU A 76 19.12 3.57 -6.80
C GLU A 76 18.80 5.05 -6.61
N LEU A 77 18.97 5.85 -7.66
CA LEU A 77 18.65 7.27 -7.63
C LEU A 77 17.14 7.52 -7.42
N ARG A 78 16.30 6.70 -8.06
CA ARG A 78 14.85 6.71 -7.87
C ARG A 78 14.49 6.34 -6.43
N GLY A 79 15.14 5.33 -5.86
CA GLY A 79 14.95 4.93 -4.47
C GLY A 79 15.31 6.03 -3.48
N LEU A 80 16.46 6.68 -3.65
CA LEU A 80 16.90 7.83 -2.84
C LEU A 80 15.91 8.99 -2.93
N ARG A 81 15.46 9.30 -4.16
CA ARG A 81 14.53 10.40 -4.40
C ARG A 81 13.16 10.16 -3.73
N ILE A 82 12.61 8.96 -3.85
CA ILE A 82 11.36 8.58 -3.19
C ILE A 82 11.53 8.65 -1.66
N ASN A 83 12.63 8.12 -1.12
CA ASN A 83 12.92 8.19 0.32
C ASN A 83 12.93 9.63 0.83
N ASN A 84 13.65 10.52 0.13
CA ASN A 84 13.71 11.92 0.51
C ASN A 84 12.32 12.58 0.49
N ILE A 85 11.49 12.28 -0.51
CA ILE A 85 10.13 12.83 -0.57
C ILE A 85 9.29 12.34 0.61
N VAL A 86 9.34 11.05 0.93
CA VAL A 86 8.60 10.47 2.06
C VAL A 86 9.06 11.12 3.38
N LEU A 87 10.36 11.14 3.65
CA LEU A 87 10.91 11.71 4.88
C LEU A 87 10.56 13.18 5.06
N LEU A 88 10.74 14.00 4.01
CA LEU A 88 10.41 15.43 4.05
C LEU A 88 8.90 15.65 4.20
N SER A 89 8.06 14.85 3.53
CA SER A 89 6.60 14.97 3.65
C SER A 89 6.07 14.61 5.05
N CYS A 90 6.81 13.79 5.80
CA CYS A 90 6.50 13.42 7.18
C CYS A 90 7.05 14.41 8.22
N GLN A 91 8.10 15.19 7.91
CA GLN A 91 8.75 16.12 8.84
C GLN A 91 8.02 17.46 9.02
N ASP A 92 7.34 17.98 7.98
CA ASP A 92 6.74 19.33 7.99
C ASP A 92 5.28 19.40 8.48
N ARG A 93 4.80 18.40 9.24
CA ARG A 93 3.36 18.31 9.62
C ARG A 93 3.16 18.02 11.12
N PRO A 94 3.43 18.96 12.05
CA PRO A 94 3.17 18.76 13.48
C PRO A 94 1.67 18.68 13.83
N ASN A 95 0.77 19.11 12.95
CA ASN A 95 -0.69 19.16 13.20
C ASN A 95 -1.51 18.30 12.22
N LEU A 96 -0.91 17.31 11.58
CA LEU A 96 -1.61 16.41 10.66
C LEU A 96 -1.79 15.01 11.24
N ALA A 97 -2.07 14.93 12.54
CA ALA A 97 -2.64 13.73 13.17
C ALA A 97 -4.04 13.35 12.62
N ASP A 98 -4.51 14.06 11.60
CA ASP A 98 -5.80 13.86 10.93
C ASP A 98 -5.69 13.63 9.41
N SER A 99 -4.48 13.47 8.87
CA SER A 99 -4.34 12.86 7.54
C SER A 99 -4.27 11.35 7.70
N ASP A 100 -5.22 10.67 7.07
CA ASP A 100 -5.35 9.20 7.02
C ASP A 100 -4.07 8.46 6.65
N TYR A 101 -3.06 9.14 6.12
CA TYR A 101 -1.76 8.57 5.76
C TYR A 101 -0.95 8.10 6.98
N CYS A 102 -0.91 8.84 8.09
CA CYS A 102 -0.14 8.43 9.28
C CYS A 102 -0.89 7.40 10.13
N ARG A 103 -2.22 7.52 10.28
CA ARG A 103 -3.03 6.57 11.06
C ARG A 103 -2.99 5.14 10.52
N LEU A 104 -2.84 4.97 9.21
CA LEU A 104 -2.80 3.65 8.57
C LEU A 104 -1.46 2.93 8.75
N VAL A 105 -0.37 3.69 8.96
CA VAL A 105 0.96 3.11 9.24
C VAL A 105 1.04 2.61 10.69
N ASP A 106 0.33 3.26 11.62
CA ASP A 106 0.37 2.95 13.05
C ASP A 106 -0.60 1.84 13.51
N GLY A 107 -1.29 1.14 12.61
CA GLY A 107 -2.05 -0.06 12.98
C GLY A 107 -3.16 0.17 14.01
N GLY A 108 -3.82 1.32 13.97
CA GLY A 108 -4.95 1.65 14.85
C GLY A 108 -6.18 0.80 14.56
N ALA A 109 -6.21 -0.41 15.13
CA ALA A 109 -7.44 -1.14 15.39
C ALA A 109 -8.21 -0.41 16.50
N HIS A 110 -9.33 0.22 16.16
CA HIS A 110 -10.31 0.63 17.16
C HIS A 110 -11.71 0.15 16.73
N GLY A 111 -12.28 -0.70 17.60
CA GLY A 111 -13.72 -0.84 17.84
C GLY A 111 -14.53 -1.61 16.81
#